data_AF-A0A975ZCN9-F1
#
_entry.id   AF-A0A975ZCN9-F1
#
_cell.length_a   1.000
_cell.length_b   1.000
_cell.length_c   1.000
_cell.angle_alpha   90.00
_cell.angle_beta   90.00
_cell.angle_gamma   90.00
#
_symmetry.space_group_name_H-M   'P 1'
#
loop_
_entity.id
_entity.type
_entity.pdbx_description
1 polymer ?
#
loop_
_entity_poly.entity_id
_entity_poly.type
_entity_poly.pdbx_seq_one_letter_code
_entity_poly.pdbx_strand_id
1 'polypeptide(L)'
;MNIRIALAALLVFAPALACAQSVFDGSWMVQKEDKTLDLNSVVTFKVGREVAELSTLSGITYKAKLNGADAKVEGDPKTTTVSVTRPSKNVLLEISKRDGKPWLSMRMAVEPDGKTAKVTWKNLNTDKGGSYEMAKQ
;
A
#
# COMPACT_ATOMS: atom_id res chain seq x y z
N MET A 1 -12.46 26.44 61.28
CA MET A 1 -11.32 26.11 60.38
C MET A 1 -11.79 25.00 59.45
N ASN A 2 -11.90 25.32 58.17
CA ASN A 2 -12.58 24.53 57.14
C ASN A 2 -11.66 23.44 56.58
N ILE A 3 -12.15 22.22 56.37
CA ILE A 3 -11.52 21.27 55.44
C ILE A 3 -12.53 20.90 54.35
N ARG A 4 -12.14 21.26 53.13
CA ARG A 4 -12.83 21.06 51.86
C ARG A 4 -12.40 19.74 51.22
N ILE A 5 -13.33 19.22 50.42
CA ILE A 5 -13.33 18.03 49.55
C ILE A 5 -12.04 17.86 48.72
N ALA A 6 -11.61 16.61 48.46
CA ALA A 6 -11.03 16.25 47.16
C ALA A 6 -11.19 14.74 46.87
N LEU A 7 -12.09 14.43 45.93
CA LEU A 7 -12.17 13.16 45.21
C LEU A 7 -11.07 13.20 44.12
N ALA A 8 -10.09 12.31 44.17
CA ALA A 8 -9.06 12.20 43.14
C ALA A 8 -9.51 11.18 42.08
N ALA A 9 -10.04 11.66 40.95
CA ALA A 9 -10.22 10.84 39.75
C ALA A 9 -8.89 10.78 38.98
N LEU A 10 -8.24 9.61 39.00
CA LEU A 10 -7.01 9.34 38.26
C LEU A 10 -7.36 9.11 36.78
N LEU A 11 -7.21 10.13 35.95
CA LEU A 11 -7.23 10.01 34.49
C LEU A 11 -5.97 9.26 34.05
N VAL A 12 -6.09 7.96 33.77
CA VAL A 12 -5.04 7.19 33.11
C VAL A 12 -5.01 7.61 31.63
N PHE A 13 -4.13 8.53 31.28
CA PHE A 13 -3.78 8.79 29.88
C PHE A 13 -2.83 7.68 29.42
N ALA A 14 -3.38 6.55 28.97
CA ALA A 14 -2.59 5.59 28.22
C ALA A 14 -2.15 6.28 26.92
N PRO A 15 -0.85 6.37 26.59
CA PRO A 15 -0.46 6.80 25.27
C PRO A 15 -0.96 5.72 24.33
N ALA A 16 -2.02 6.01 23.58
CA ALA A 16 -2.29 5.25 22.38
C ALA A 16 -0.98 5.30 21.58
N LEU A 17 -0.33 4.15 21.42
CA LEU A 17 0.65 3.94 20.39
C LEU A 17 -0.10 4.18 19.08
N ALA A 18 -0.22 5.44 18.69
CA ALA A 18 -0.56 5.83 17.35
C ALA A 18 0.60 5.29 16.52
N CYS A 19 0.47 4.03 16.08
CA CYS A 19 1.23 3.55 14.95
C CYS A 19 1.02 4.61 13.88
N ALA A 20 2.05 5.41 13.58
CA ALA A 20 1.96 6.45 12.58
C ALA A 20 1.43 5.79 11.31
N GLN A 21 0.21 6.18 10.93
CA GLN A 21 -0.49 5.58 9.81
C GLN A 21 0.38 5.80 8.58
N SER A 22 0.62 4.74 7.83
CA SER A 22 1.48 4.84 6.67
C SER A 22 0.80 5.70 5.61
N VAL A 23 1.56 6.50 4.87
CA VAL A 23 1.01 7.35 3.79
C VAL A 23 0.30 6.52 2.71
N PHE A 24 0.63 5.24 2.59
CA PHE A 24 -0.01 4.30 1.67
C PHE A 24 -1.36 3.79 2.19
N ASP A 25 -1.62 3.83 3.49
CA ASP A 25 -2.82 3.23 4.07
C ASP A 25 -4.08 3.90 3.50
N GLY A 26 -5.04 3.07 3.10
CA GLY A 26 -6.32 3.50 2.55
C GLY A 26 -6.63 2.89 1.19
N SER A 27 -7.76 3.30 0.63
CA SER A 27 -8.23 2.88 -0.69
C SER A 27 -7.83 3.89 -1.73
N TRP A 28 -7.30 3.43 -2.85
CA TRP A 28 -6.79 4.25 -3.94
C TRP A 28 -7.48 3.87 -5.23
N MET A 29 -7.93 4.87 -5.97
CA MET A 29 -8.61 4.73 -7.25
C MET A 29 -7.77 5.37 -8.35
N VAL A 30 -7.55 4.62 -9.42
CA VAL A 30 -6.84 5.11 -10.61
C VAL A 30 -7.61 6.28 -11.23
N GLN A 31 -6.91 7.35 -11.57
CA GLN A 31 -7.47 8.50 -12.27
C GLN A 31 -7.41 8.28 -13.79
N LYS A 32 -8.39 8.83 -14.51
CA LYS A 32 -8.55 8.65 -15.97
C LYS A 32 -7.41 9.33 -16.74
N GLU A 33 -6.32 8.63 -17.00
CA GLU A 33 -5.21 9.16 -17.82
C GLU A 33 -4.60 8.14 -18.81
N ASP A 34 -4.60 6.84 -18.51
CA ASP A 34 -3.97 5.82 -19.38
C ASP A 34 -5.01 4.80 -19.93
N LYS A 35 -5.37 4.93 -21.21
CA LYS A 35 -6.37 4.07 -21.88
C LYS A 35 -5.96 2.59 -22.03
N THR A 36 -4.75 2.21 -21.62
CA THR A 36 -4.24 0.83 -21.74
C THR A 36 -4.47 -0.05 -20.52
N LEU A 37 -4.93 0.53 -19.40
CA LEU A 37 -5.20 -0.18 -18.15
C LEU A 37 -6.70 -0.28 -17.86
N ASP A 38 -7.11 -1.26 -17.06
CA ASP A 38 -8.47 -1.32 -16.52
C ASP A 38 -8.62 -0.31 -15.37
N LEU A 39 -9.00 0.91 -15.75
CA LEU A 39 -8.98 2.12 -14.92
C LEU A 39 -10.06 2.19 -13.81
N ASN A 40 -10.92 1.17 -13.67
CA ASN A 40 -11.98 1.15 -12.65
C ASN A 40 -11.60 0.40 -11.37
N SER A 41 -10.32 0.08 -11.19
CA SER A 41 -9.86 -0.72 -10.05
C SER A 41 -9.58 0.15 -8.82
N VAL A 42 -10.28 -0.14 -7.72
CA VAL A 42 -9.93 0.35 -6.38
C VAL A 42 -9.00 -0.67 -5.72
N VAL A 43 -7.87 -0.18 -5.20
CA VAL A 43 -6.87 -0.96 -4.49
C VAL A 43 -6.77 -0.43 -3.07
N THR A 44 -6.88 -1.31 -2.07
CA THR A 44 -6.71 -0.94 -0.65
C THR A 44 -5.37 -1.43 -0.16
N PHE A 45 -4.61 -0.53 0.46
CA PHE A 45 -3.33 -0.83 1.08
C PHE A 45 -3.41 -0.74 2.60
N LYS A 46 -2.71 -1.65 3.28
CA LYS A 46 -2.35 -1.55 4.70
C LYS A 46 -0.87 -1.86 4.84
N VAL A 47 -0.07 -0.88 5.21
CA VAL A 47 1.39 -0.95 5.14
C VAL A 47 1.98 -0.62 6.49
N GLY A 48 2.45 -1.65 7.18
CA GLY A 48 3.13 -1.53 8.46
C GLY A 48 4.63 -1.29 8.33
N ARG A 49 5.35 -1.54 9.43
CA ARG A 49 6.82 -1.46 9.44
C ARG A 49 7.49 -2.61 8.69
N GLU A 50 6.91 -3.80 8.76
CA GLU A 50 7.50 -5.04 8.23
C GLU A 50 6.68 -5.69 7.12
N VAL A 51 5.40 -5.36 7.01
CA VAL A 51 4.46 -6.05 6.12
C VAL A 51 3.65 -5.03 5.32
N ALA A 52 3.44 -5.32 4.05
CA ALA A 52 2.47 -4.67 3.19
C ALA A 52 1.36 -5.66 2.82
N GLU A 53 0.13 -5.21 2.94
CA GLU A 53 -1.07 -5.93 2.52
C GLU A 53 -1.78 -5.13 1.43
N LEU A 54 -2.27 -5.83 0.42
CA LEU A 54 -3.09 -5.29 -0.66
C LEU A 54 -4.36 -6.11 -0.78
N SER A 55 -5.48 -5.44 -1.05
CA SER A 55 -6.73 -6.07 -1.47
C SER A 55 -7.44 -5.25 -2.54
N THR A 56 -8.03 -5.91 -3.54
CA THR A 56 -8.89 -5.28 -4.56
C THR A 56 -10.35 -5.71 -4.39
N LEU A 57 -11.27 -4.96 -5.03
CA LEU A 57 -12.68 -5.35 -5.08
C LEU A 57 -12.94 -6.66 -5.85
N SER A 58 -12.02 -7.04 -6.74
CA SER A 58 -12.09 -8.31 -7.50
C SER A 58 -11.60 -9.53 -6.71
N GLY A 59 -11.18 -9.36 -5.44
CA GLY A 59 -10.72 -10.44 -4.58
C GLY A 59 -9.24 -10.79 -4.73
N ILE A 60 -8.47 -9.99 -5.48
CA ILE A 60 -7.00 -10.11 -5.50
C ILE A 60 -6.45 -9.61 -4.18
N THR A 61 -5.65 -10.42 -3.50
CA THR A 61 -5.00 -10.01 -2.25
C THR A 61 -3.55 -10.50 -2.17
N TYR A 62 -2.73 -9.82 -1.37
CA TYR A 62 -1.46 -10.37 -0.91
C TYR A 62 -1.14 -9.89 0.50
N LYS A 63 -0.24 -10.62 1.16
CA LYS A 63 0.46 -10.18 2.38
C LYS A 63 1.95 -10.44 2.23
N ALA A 64 2.73 -9.38 2.04
CA ALA A 64 4.15 -9.46 1.72
C ALA A 64 5.01 -8.84 2.82
N LYS A 65 6.09 -9.52 3.21
CA LYS A 65 7.12 -8.92 4.06
C LYS A 65 7.91 -7.89 3.24
N LEU A 66 8.03 -6.67 3.75
CA LEU A 66 8.83 -5.62 3.14
C LEU A 66 10.29 -6.06 3.08
N ASN A 67 10.88 -6.00 1.89
CA ASN A 67 12.24 -6.50 1.60
C ASN A 67 12.44 -7.99 1.96
N GLY A 68 11.35 -8.75 1.97
CA GLY A 68 11.35 -10.19 2.22
C GLY A 68 11.34 -11.01 0.93
N ALA A 69 11.12 -12.32 1.10
CA ALA A 69 10.87 -13.24 0.01
C ALA A 69 9.53 -12.96 -0.69
N ASP A 70 9.35 -13.56 -1.86
CA ASP A 70 8.13 -13.43 -2.65
C ASP A 70 6.92 -13.95 -1.88
N ALA A 71 5.84 -13.16 -1.86
CA ALA A 71 4.55 -13.55 -1.33
C ALA A 71 3.65 -14.01 -2.48
N LYS A 72 2.80 -14.99 -2.20
CA LYS A 72 1.77 -15.43 -3.16
C LYS A 72 0.70 -14.36 -3.31
N VAL A 73 0.25 -14.14 -4.54
CA VAL A 73 -0.94 -13.33 -4.84
C VAL A 73 -2.13 -14.28 -4.86
N GLU A 74 -3.07 -14.08 -3.95
CA GLU A 74 -4.31 -14.86 -3.87
C GLU A 74 -5.37 -14.26 -4.78
N GLY A 75 -6.26 -15.10 -5.31
CA GLY A 75 -7.31 -14.71 -6.25
C GLY A 75 -6.85 -14.54 -7.71
N ASP A 76 -5.54 -14.57 -7.99
CA ASP A 76 -5.00 -14.53 -9.35
C ASP A 76 -4.91 -15.94 -9.96
N PRO A 77 -5.63 -16.23 -11.06
CA PRO A 77 -5.55 -17.53 -11.72
C PRO A 77 -4.16 -17.82 -12.34
N LYS A 78 -3.30 -16.80 -12.49
CA LYS A 78 -1.99 -16.95 -13.14
C LYS A 78 -0.86 -17.33 -12.18
N THR A 79 -1.19 -17.68 -10.92
CA THR A 79 -0.21 -18.09 -9.89
C THR A 79 0.94 -17.08 -9.76
N THR A 80 0.61 -15.78 -9.74
CA THR A 80 1.60 -14.72 -9.59
C THR A 80 2.13 -14.68 -8.14
N THR A 81 3.41 -14.36 -7.99
CA THR A 81 4.00 -13.95 -6.72
C THR A 81 4.46 -12.49 -6.79
N VAL A 82 4.63 -11.84 -5.65
CA VAL A 82 5.07 -10.45 -5.55
C VAL A 82 6.14 -10.29 -4.48
N SER A 83 7.20 -9.55 -4.81
CA SER A 83 8.12 -9.00 -3.80
C SER A 83 7.83 -7.51 -3.62
N VAL A 84 7.76 -7.06 -2.38
CA VAL A 84 7.46 -5.65 -2.05
C VAL A 84 8.62 -5.04 -1.29
N THR A 85 9.07 -3.88 -1.73
CA THR A 85 10.10 -3.07 -1.05
C THR A 85 9.56 -1.67 -0.78
N ARG A 86 10.14 -0.99 0.21
CA ARG A 86 9.82 0.40 0.55
C ARG A 86 11.10 1.25 0.49
N PRO A 87 11.51 1.71 -0.71
CA PRO A 87 12.75 2.46 -0.88
C PRO A 87 12.81 3.80 -0.13
N SER A 88 11.65 4.40 0.15
CA SER A 88 11.53 5.63 0.95
C SER A 88 10.20 5.65 1.70
N LYS A 89 10.02 6.63 2.60
CA LYS A 89 8.79 6.79 3.41
C LYS A 89 7.50 6.89 2.58
N ASN A 90 7.59 7.32 1.32
CA ASN A 90 6.47 7.58 0.42
C ASN A 90 6.58 6.84 -0.92
N VAL A 91 7.51 5.88 -1.06
CA VAL A 91 7.58 5.00 -2.23
C VAL A 91 7.40 3.53 -1.86
N LEU A 92 6.48 2.85 -2.56
CA LEU A 92 6.41 1.40 -2.63
C LEU A 92 6.85 0.91 -4.01
N LEU A 93 7.59 -0.19 -4.03
CA LEU A 93 7.99 -0.87 -5.26
C LEU A 93 7.58 -2.35 -5.16
N GLU A 94 6.76 -2.77 -6.11
CA GLU A 94 6.31 -4.14 -6.29
C GLU A 94 6.93 -4.74 -7.55
N ILE A 95 7.45 -5.96 -7.43
CA ILE A 95 7.87 -6.76 -8.58
C ILE A 95 7.00 -8.01 -8.60
N SER A 96 6.16 -8.13 -9.64
CA SER A 96 5.35 -9.32 -9.87
C SER A 96 6.12 -10.34 -10.70
N LYS A 97 5.97 -11.60 -10.34
CA LYS A 97 6.67 -12.73 -10.96
C LYS A 97 5.70 -13.84 -11.33
N ARG A 98 6.01 -14.57 -12.41
CA ARG A 98 5.36 -15.84 -12.76
C ARG A 98 6.43 -16.90 -12.84
N ASP A 99 6.22 -18.04 -12.19
CA ASP A 99 7.22 -19.11 -12.09
C ASP A 99 8.59 -18.59 -11.61
N GLY A 100 8.58 -17.66 -10.65
CA GLY A 100 9.78 -17.00 -10.11
C GLY A 100 10.46 -16.00 -11.06
N LYS A 101 9.98 -15.82 -12.30
CA LYS A 101 10.55 -14.87 -13.26
C LYS A 101 9.82 -13.51 -13.18
N PRO A 102 10.54 -12.40 -12.96
CA PRO A 102 9.95 -11.07 -12.89
C PRO A 102 9.44 -10.64 -14.27
N TRP A 103 8.21 -10.12 -14.32
CA TRP A 103 7.60 -9.68 -15.59
C TRP A 103 6.99 -8.27 -15.51
N LEU A 104 6.67 -7.78 -14.31
CA LEU A 104 6.10 -6.46 -14.09
C LEU A 104 6.77 -5.79 -12.89
N SER A 105 7.19 -4.54 -13.08
CA SER A 105 7.59 -3.64 -12.02
C SER A 105 6.55 -2.53 -11.89
N MET A 106 6.07 -2.28 -10.67
CA MET A 106 5.19 -1.17 -10.34
C MET A 106 5.77 -0.36 -9.19
N ARG A 107 5.91 0.94 -9.39
CA ARG A 107 6.40 1.87 -8.37
C ARG A 107 5.32 2.90 -8.10
N MET A 108 4.82 2.92 -6.88
CA MET A 108 3.88 3.93 -6.39
C MET A 108 4.64 4.95 -5.54
N ALA A 109 4.54 6.22 -5.89
CA ALA A 109 5.06 7.34 -5.12
C ALA A 109 3.89 8.20 -4.65
N VAL A 110 3.67 8.26 -3.33
CA VAL A 110 2.65 9.13 -2.72
C VAL A 110 3.19 10.55 -2.66
N GLU A 111 2.38 11.49 -3.13
CA GLU A 111 2.69 12.91 -3.14
C GLU A 111 2.66 13.51 -1.72
N PRO A 112 3.26 14.70 -1.49
CA PRO A 112 3.29 15.34 -0.18
C PRO A 112 1.91 15.59 0.44
N ASP A 113 0.85 15.66 -0.37
CA ASP A 113 -0.52 15.83 0.10
C ASP A 113 -1.11 14.59 0.79
N GLY A 114 -0.47 13.41 0.64
CA GLY A 114 -0.93 12.12 1.16
C GLY A 114 -2.23 11.59 0.55
N LYS A 115 -2.72 12.23 -0.51
CA LYS A 115 -4.01 11.98 -1.17
C LYS A 115 -3.87 11.61 -2.64
N THR A 116 -2.78 12.01 -3.28
CA THR A 116 -2.46 11.64 -4.65
C THR A 116 -1.20 10.78 -4.70
N ALA A 117 -1.10 9.94 -5.72
CA ALA A 117 0.07 9.11 -5.95
C ALA A 117 0.32 8.93 -7.44
N LYS A 118 1.59 9.04 -7.85
CA LYS A 118 2.03 8.65 -9.18
C LYS A 118 2.47 7.20 -9.17
N VAL A 119 1.93 6.41 -10.10
CA VAL A 119 2.35 5.04 -10.34
C VAL A 119 3.07 4.97 -11.68
N THR A 120 4.27 4.41 -11.68
CA THR A 120 4.98 4.04 -12.91
C THR A 120 5.03 2.53 -13.02
N TRP A 121 4.77 1.99 -14.20
CA TRP A 121 4.83 0.56 -14.46
C TRP A 121 5.78 0.26 -15.62
N LYS A 122 6.43 -0.91 -15.55
CA LYS A 122 7.29 -1.43 -16.62
C LYS A 122 7.07 -2.93 -16.79
N ASN A 123 6.71 -3.34 -18.00
CA ASN A 123 6.73 -4.73 -18.41
C ASN A 123 8.18 -5.13 -18.70
N LEU A 124 8.73 -6.00 -17.86
CA LEU A 124 10.14 -6.40 -17.89
C LEU A 124 10.47 -7.38 -19.03
N ASN A 125 9.45 -7.96 -19.68
CA ASN A 125 9.65 -8.85 -20.84
C ASN A 125 9.76 -8.08 -22.16
N THR A 126 9.19 -6.86 -22.22
CA THR A 126 9.07 -6.08 -23.47
C THR A 126 9.67 -4.69 -23.39
N ASP A 127 10.19 -4.31 -22.21
CA ASP A 127 10.67 -2.98 -21.87
C ASP A 127 9.65 -1.83 -22.02
N LYS A 128 8.40 -2.14 -22.36
CA LYS A 128 7.31 -1.16 -22.41
C LYS A 128 6.92 -0.71 -21.01
N GLY A 129 6.51 0.54 -20.88
CA GLY A 129 6.08 1.10 -19.62
C GLY A 129 5.19 2.33 -19.80
N GLY A 130 4.69 2.82 -18.68
CA GLY A 130 3.80 3.97 -18.62
C GLY A 130 3.67 4.49 -17.20
N SER A 131 2.81 5.49 -17.03
CA SER A 131 2.47 6.02 -15.72
C SER A 131 1.04 6.49 -15.66
N TYR A 132 0.46 6.45 -14.47
CA TYR A 132 -0.87 6.97 -14.17
C TYR A 132 -0.90 7.53 -12.75
N GLU A 133 -1.93 8.32 -12.46
CA GLU A 133 -2.18 8.84 -11.12
C GLU A 133 -3.26 8.03 -10.40
N MET A 134 -3.19 8.01 -9.08
CA MET A 134 -4.22 7.49 -8.20
C MET A 134 -4.62 8.56 -7.19
N ALA A 135 -5.91 8.58 -6.85
CA ALA A 135 -6.43 9.39 -5.75
C ALA A 135 -6.92 8.48 -4.63
N LYS A 136 -6.55 8.83 -3.39
CA LYS A 136 -7.07 8.20 -2.19
C LYS A 136 -8.55 8.55 -2.03
N GLN A 137 -9.36 7.55 -1.71
CA GLN A 137 -10.81 7.67 -1.45
C GLN A 137 -11.09 8.15 -0.04
#